data_AF-A0A2V5UA57-F1
#
_entry.id   AF-A0A2V5UA57-F1
#
_cell.length_a   1.000
_cell.length_b   1.000
_cell.length_c   1.000
_cell.angle_alpha   90.00
_cell.angle_beta   90.00
_cell.angle_gamma   90.00
#
_symmetry.space_group_name_H-M   'P 1'
#
loop_
_entity.id
_entity.type
_entity.pdbx_description
1 polymer ?
#
loop_
_entity_poly.entity_id
_entity_poly.type
_entity_poly.pdbx_seq_one_letter_code
_entity_poly.pdbx_strand_id
1 'polypeptide(L)'
;MKRMFVLSVFIFLAMICSCQKQDSAAEGQLAQRKAELDAREKALDEREKALAEREKAIASTRTIFQSRSQVADPAQVKAERDRRIQQLPPEVKALIAAPPDTSREKAEKDRILQERVVQTPRSLEDSVRTKMSRAAATPEATSPEAEATSPSPSPTPE
;
A
#
# COMPACT_ATOMS: atom_id res chain seq x y z
N MET A 1 12.78 -43.08 52.38
CA MET A 1 13.53 -41.93 51.80
C MET A 1 13.81 -42.09 50.30
N LYS A 2 14.27 -43.25 49.80
CA LYS A 2 14.59 -43.47 48.37
C LYS A 2 13.44 -43.15 47.38
N ARG A 3 12.19 -43.48 47.71
CA ARG A 3 11.03 -43.18 46.85
C ARG A 3 10.76 -41.68 46.70
N MET A 4 10.97 -40.89 47.76
CA MET A 4 10.81 -39.42 47.70
C MET A 4 11.93 -38.76 46.88
N PHE A 5 13.15 -39.30 46.97
CA PHE A 5 14.27 -38.82 46.16
C PHE A 5 14.04 -39.06 44.66
N VAL A 6 13.51 -40.23 44.29
CA VAL A 6 13.16 -40.54 42.89
C VAL A 6 12.05 -39.63 42.38
N LEU A 7 11.02 -39.38 43.17
CA LEU A 7 9.95 -38.45 42.80
C LEU A 7 10.47 -37.01 42.61
N SER A 8 11.35 -36.55 43.50
CA SER A 8 11.97 -35.23 43.39
C SER A 8 12.80 -35.10 42.10
N VAL A 9 13.65 -36.07 41.80
CA VAL A 9 14.46 -36.07 40.56
C VAL A 9 13.56 -36.10 39.32
N PHE A 10 12.47 -36.86 39.34
CA PHE A 10 11.53 -36.93 38.24
C PHE A 10 10.82 -35.59 37.96
N ILE A 11 10.43 -34.86 39.01
CA ILE A 11 9.81 -33.53 38.88
C ILE A 11 10.79 -32.52 38.25
N PHE A 12 12.05 -32.50 38.70
CA PHE A 12 13.07 -31.61 38.12
C PHE A 12 13.35 -31.94 36.65
N LEU A 13 13.42 -33.23 36.29
CA LEU A 13 13.62 -33.64 34.91
C LEU A 13 12.45 -33.20 34.02
N ALA A 14 11.20 -33.37 34.47
CA ALA A 14 10.02 -32.94 33.74
C ALA A 14 9.97 -31.42 33.54
N MET A 15 10.37 -30.65 34.56
CA MET A 15 10.46 -29.19 34.47
C MET A 15 11.51 -28.76 33.43
N ILE A 16 12.72 -29.32 33.47
CA ILE A 16 13.79 -29.01 32.52
C ILE A 16 13.40 -29.39 31.08
N CYS A 17 12.78 -30.56 30.88
CA CYS A 17 12.29 -30.98 29.57
C CYS A 17 11.21 -30.05 29.01
N SER A 18 10.35 -29.50 29.88
CA SER A 18 9.29 -28.56 29.47
C SER A 18 9.87 -27.22 29.03
N CYS A 19 10.85 -26.69 29.77
CA CYS A 19 11.56 -25.45 29.39
C CYS A 19 12.26 -25.61 28.04
N GLN A 20 13.05 -26.68 27.85
CA GLN A 20 13.75 -26.93 26.58
C GLN A 20 12.80 -27.02 25.38
N LYS A 21 11.63 -27.64 25.56
CA LYS A 21 10.64 -27.78 24.49
C LYS A 21 10.00 -26.45 24.12
N GLN A 22 9.72 -25.60 25.12
CA GLN A 22 9.19 -24.25 24.87
C GLN A 22 10.23 -23.35 24.21
N ASP A 23 11.49 -23.41 24.66
CA ASP A 23 12.59 -22.63 24.12
C ASP A 23 12.85 -22.99 22.65
N SER A 24 12.89 -24.28 22.31
CA SER A 24 13.06 -24.73 20.92
C SER A 24 11.92 -24.25 20.00
N ALA A 25 10.68 -24.26 20.48
CA ALA A 25 9.55 -23.75 19.71
C ALA A 25 9.60 -22.22 19.53
N ALA A 26 10.01 -21.48 20.57
CA ALA A 26 10.18 -20.04 20.54
C ALA A 26 11.33 -19.62 19.60
N GLU A 27 12.46 -20.32 19.63
CA GLU A 27 13.60 -20.13 18.74
C GLU A 27 13.22 -20.38 17.28
N GLY A 28 12.42 -21.41 17.00
CA GLY A 28 11.90 -21.69 15.66
C GLY A 28 11.04 -20.53 15.13
N GLN A 29 10.14 -19.99 15.95
CA GLN A 29 9.33 -18.83 15.58
C GLN A 29 10.17 -17.56 15.37
N LEU A 30 11.20 -17.35 16.19
CA LEU A 30 12.13 -16.24 16.03
C LEU A 30 12.93 -16.36 14.73
N ALA A 31 13.44 -17.54 14.40
CA ALA A 31 14.13 -17.79 13.15
C ALA A 31 13.22 -17.53 11.95
N GLN A 32 11.96 -17.97 12.01
CA GLN A 32 10.96 -17.71 10.97
C GLN A 32 10.69 -16.21 10.80
N ARG A 33 10.42 -15.48 11.90
CA ARG A 33 10.17 -14.03 11.83
C ARG A 33 11.39 -13.26 11.36
N LYS A 34 12.59 -13.70 11.74
CA LYS A 34 13.84 -13.09 11.27
C LYS A 34 14.02 -13.27 9.77
N ALA A 35 13.75 -14.46 9.24
CA ALA A 35 13.78 -14.71 7.80
C ALA A 35 12.70 -13.90 7.05
N GLU A 36 11.50 -13.78 7.61
CA GLU A 36 10.44 -12.95 7.04
C GLU A 36 10.82 -11.46 7.02
N LEU A 37 11.41 -10.95 8.11
CA LEU A 37 11.87 -9.57 8.18
C LEU A 37 13.00 -9.29 7.18
N ASP A 38 13.98 -10.18 7.06
CA ASP A 38 15.07 -10.08 6.06
C ASP A 38 14.52 -10.06 4.63
N ALA A 39 13.52 -10.88 4.33
CA ALA A 39 12.85 -10.87 3.03
C ALA A 39 12.09 -9.56 2.78
N ARG A 40 11.41 -9.01 3.80
CA ARG A 40 10.71 -7.73 3.69
C ARG A 40 11.67 -6.56 3.54
N GLU A 41 12.80 -6.57 4.24
CA GLU A 41 13.85 -5.56 4.13
C GLU A 41 14.41 -5.51 2.71
N LYS A 42 14.77 -6.67 2.14
CA LYS A 42 15.21 -6.75 0.73
C LYS A 42 14.16 -6.24 -0.26
N ALA A 43 12.89 -6.57 -0.03
CA ALA A 43 11.81 -6.07 -0.88
C ALA A 43 11.60 -4.54 -0.74
N LEU A 44 11.90 -3.96 0.42
CA LEU A 44 11.87 -2.52 0.62
C LEU A 44 13.06 -1.84 -0.05
N ASP A 45 14.27 -2.39 0.05
CA ASP A 45 15.46 -1.88 -0.64
C ASP A 45 15.25 -1.82 -2.17
N GLU A 46 14.64 -2.85 -2.75
CA GLU A 46 14.30 -2.87 -4.18
C GLU A 46 13.28 -1.78 -4.54
N ARG A 47 12.24 -1.60 -3.71
CA ARG A 47 11.24 -0.55 -3.91
C ARG A 47 11.84 0.85 -3.77
N GLU A 48 12.74 1.05 -2.82
CA GLU A 48 13.42 2.32 -2.64
C GLU A 48 14.27 2.67 -3.86
N LYS A 49 15.05 1.71 -4.38
CA LYS A 49 15.80 1.89 -5.63
C LYS A 49 14.89 2.23 -6.80
N ALA A 50 13.79 1.51 -6.98
CA ALA A 50 12.83 1.79 -8.04
C ALA A 50 12.19 3.19 -7.91
N LEU A 51 11.91 3.64 -6.68
CA LEU A 51 11.41 4.98 -6.43
C LEU A 51 12.46 6.06 -6.71
N ALA A 52 13.72 5.84 -6.31
CA ALA A 52 14.81 6.77 -6.60
C ALA A 52 15.04 6.93 -8.11
N GLU A 53 14.96 5.83 -8.88
CA GLU A 53 15.02 5.88 -10.34
C GLU A 53 13.83 6.64 -10.95
N ARG A 54 12.62 6.38 -10.45
CA ARG A 54 11.41 7.09 -10.89
C ARG A 54 11.50 8.58 -10.59
N GLU A 55 11.98 8.95 -9.41
CA GLU A 55 12.17 10.35 -9.03
C GLU A 55 13.19 11.03 -9.95
N LYS A 56 14.32 10.37 -10.22
CA LYS A 56 15.31 10.87 -11.18
C LYS A 56 14.73 11.05 -12.58
N ALA A 57 13.90 10.13 -13.06
CA ALA A 57 13.23 10.25 -14.35
C ALA A 57 12.24 11.42 -14.38
N ILE A 58 11.47 11.61 -13.31
CA ILE A 58 10.55 12.74 -13.17
C ILE A 58 11.32 14.07 -13.11
N ALA A 59 12.41 14.13 -12.33
CA ALA A 59 13.26 15.31 -12.23
C ALA A 59 13.88 15.66 -13.59
N SER A 60 14.41 14.67 -14.32
CA SER A 60 14.93 14.87 -15.68
C SER A 60 13.86 15.41 -16.63
N THR A 61 12.67 14.80 -16.63
CA THR A 61 11.54 15.25 -17.45
C THR A 61 11.13 16.68 -17.11
N ARG A 62 11.09 17.01 -15.82
CA ARG A 62 10.79 18.36 -15.33
C ARG A 62 11.85 19.36 -15.76
N THR A 63 13.13 19.03 -15.71
CA THR A 63 14.22 19.89 -16.19
C THR A 63 14.12 20.14 -17.69
N ILE A 64 13.77 19.12 -18.50
CA ILE A 64 13.55 19.29 -19.95
C ILE A 64 12.36 20.23 -20.20
N PHE A 65 11.27 20.05 -19.48
CA PHE A 65 10.09 20.89 -19.63
C PHE A 65 10.35 22.34 -19.18
N GLN A 66 11.03 22.52 -18.04
CA GLN A 66 11.37 23.83 -17.50
C GLN A 66 12.39 24.56 -18.37
N SER A 67 13.44 23.88 -18.86
CA SER A 67 14.40 24.49 -19.79
C SER A 67 13.73 24.92 -21.10
N ARG A 68 12.82 24.11 -21.65
CA ARG A 68 12.01 24.49 -22.81
C ARG A 68 11.12 25.71 -22.55
N SER A 69 10.61 25.86 -21.32
CA SER A 69 9.72 26.95 -20.94
C SER A 69 10.45 28.21 -20.45
N GLN A 70 11.69 28.12 -20.00
CA GLN A 70 12.49 29.27 -19.52
C GLN A 70 13.18 30.03 -20.66
N VAL A 71 13.51 29.35 -21.77
CA VAL A 71 14.25 29.96 -22.89
C VAL A 71 13.31 30.70 -23.87
N ALA A 72 12.02 30.39 -23.87
CA ALA A 72 11.09 30.94 -24.85
C ALA A 72 10.19 32.02 -24.22
N ASP A 73 10.34 33.25 -24.70
CA ASP A 73 9.42 34.35 -24.39
C ASP A 73 7.98 33.88 -24.64
N PRO A 74 7.07 33.93 -23.63
CA PRO A 74 5.70 33.47 -23.79
C PRO A 74 4.97 34.13 -24.97
N ALA A 75 5.35 35.36 -25.36
CA ALA A 75 4.81 36.01 -26.56
C ALA A 75 5.32 35.35 -27.85
N GLN A 76 6.61 34.99 -27.93
CA GLN A 76 7.17 34.24 -29.05
C GLN A 76 6.58 32.84 -29.18
N VAL A 77 6.37 32.12 -28.07
CA VAL A 77 5.78 30.77 -28.12
C VAL A 77 4.36 30.81 -28.68
N LYS A 78 3.56 31.82 -28.29
CA LYS A 78 2.24 32.04 -28.87
C LYS A 78 2.32 32.40 -30.34
N ALA A 79 3.17 33.35 -30.72
CA ALA A 79 3.32 33.77 -32.11
C ALA A 79 3.79 32.63 -33.03
N GLU A 80 4.72 31.79 -32.56
CA GLU A 80 5.21 30.61 -33.27
C GLU A 80 4.13 29.53 -33.37
N ARG A 81 3.37 29.29 -32.30
CA ARG A 81 2.22 28.38 -32.30
C ARG A 81 1.16 28.87 -33.30
N ASP A 82 0.85 30.16 -33.32
CA ASP A 82 -0.14 30.75 -34.22
C ASP A 82 0.34 30.72 -35.68
N ARG A 83 1.64 30.91 -35.93
CA ARG A 83 2.24 30.68 -37.25
C ARG A 83 2.09 29.23 -37.70
N ARG A 84 2.37 28.27 -36.82
CA ARG A 84 2.21 26.84 -37.12
C ARG A 84 0.75 26.50 -37.38
N ILE A 85 -0.17 27.01 -36.57
CA ILE A 85 -1.61 26.83 -36.77
C ILE A 85 -2.03 27.40 -38.12
N GLN A 86 -1.51 28.57 -38.53
CA GLN A 86 -1.76 29.14 -39.85
C GLN A 86 -1.16 28.35 -41.01
N GLN A 87 -0.10 27.58 -40.78
CA GLN A 87 0.50 26.70 -41.80
C GLN A 87 -0.18 25.33 -41.92
N LEU A 88 -1.07 24.97 -40.98
CA LEU A 88 -1.76 23.69 -41.03
C LEU A 88 -2.80 23.63 -42.17
N PRO A 89 -3.03 22.43 -42.76
CA PRO A 89 -4.13 22.20 -43.68
C PRO A 89 -5.47 22.58 -43.07
N PRO A 90 -6.45 23.04 -43.88
CA PRO A 90 -7.76 23.50 -43.40
C PRO A 90 -8.52 22.44 -42.59
N GLU A 91 -8.33 21.15 -42.90
CA GLU A 91 -8.89 20.03 -42.15
C GLU A 91 -8.38 20.01 -40.71
N VAL A 92 -7.06 20.12 -40.51
CA VAL A 92 -6.44 20.13 -39.18
C VAL A 92 -6.77 21.40 -38.40
N LYS A 93 -6.90 22.54 -39.10
CA LYS A 93 -7.36 23.80 -38.49
C LYS A 93 -8.80 23.69 -37.97
N ALA A 94 -9.69 23.05 -38.74
CA ALA A 94 -11.07 22.83 -38.31
C ALA A 94 -11.14 21.92 -37.07
N LEU A 95 -10.28 20.90 -36.96
CA LEU A 95 -10.15 20.06 -35.77
C LEU A 95 -9.62 20.79 -34.53
N ILE A 96 -8.81 21.84 -34.69
CA ILE A 96 -8.29 22.67 -33.58
C ILE A 96 -9.29 23.75 -33.17
N ALA A 97 -10.01 24.34 -34.14
CA ALA A 97 -10.96 25.42 -33.92
C ALA A 97 -12.34 24.90 -33.50
N ALA A 98 -12.71 23.67 -33.88
CA ALA A 98 -13.89 23.01 -33.37
C ALA A 98 -13.71 22.81 -31.86
N PRO A 99 -14.55 23.44 -31.02
CA PRO A 99 -14.67 22.98 -29.65
C PRO A 99 -15.08 21.51 -29.77
N PRO A 100 -14.33 20.56 -29.22
CA PRO A 100 -14.85 19.20 -29.14
C PRO A 100 -16.17 19.32 -28.38
N ASP A 101 -17.20 18.54 -28.77
CA ASP A 101 -18.52 18.41 -28.13
C ASP A 101 -18.39 17.81 -26.70
N THR A 102 -17.53 18.43 -25.91
CA THR A 102 -17.13 18.12 -24.55
C THR A 102 -18.09 18.76 -23.57
N SER A 103 -19.16 19.41 -24.02
CA SER A 103 -20.23 19.87 -23.13
C SER A 103 -20.84 18.70 -22.37
N ARG A 104 -21.07 17.56 -23.04
CA ARG A 104 -21.54 16.32 -22.42
C ARG A 104 -20.47 15.65 -21.56
N GLU A 105 -19.23 15.58 -22.06
CA GLU A 105 -18.11 14.96 -21.35
C GLU A 105 -17.68 15.77 -20.11
N LYS A 106 -17.67 17.11 -20.18
CA LYS A 106 -17.43 17.99 -19.03
C LYS A 106 -18.55 17.90 -18.02
N ALA A 107 -19.82 17.88 -18.45
CA ALA A 107 -20.94 17.73 -17.53
C ALA A 107 -20.88 16.37 -16.80
N GLU A 108 -20.50 15.30 -17.50
CA GLU A 108 -20.30 13.98 -16.90
C GLU A 108 -19.08 13.95 -15.96
N LYS A 109 -17.97 14.56 -16.36
CA LYS A 109 -16.75 14.63 -15.55
C LYS A 109 -16.93 15.48 -14.30
N ASP A 110 -17.67 16.58 -14.39
CA ASP A 110 -18.05 17.43 -13.26
C ASP A 110 -19.02 16.70 -12.32
N ARG A 111 -19.95 15.91 -12.87
CA ARG A 111 -20.82 15.03 -12.07
C ARG A 111 -20.01 13.96 -11.32
N ILE A 112 -19.06 13.31 -11.99
CA ILE A 112 -18.17 12.30 -11.36
C ILE A 112 -17.28 12.94 -10.29
N LEU A 113 -16.76 14.15 -10.55
CA LEU A 113 -15.98 14.91 -9.57
C LEU A 113 -16.82 15.31 -8.36
N GLN A 114 -18.04 15.79 -8.58
CA GLN A 114 -18.96 16.18 -7.51
C GLN A 114 -19.36 14.97 -6.67
N GLU A 115 -19.64 13.82 -7.30
CA GLU A 115 -19.91 12.56 -6.61
C GLU A 115 -18.72 12.10 -5.75
N ARG A 116 -17.50 12.20 -6.29
CA ARG A 116 -16.27 11.89 -5.55
C ARG A 116 -16.05 12.85 -4.38
N VAL A 117 -16.29 14.15 -4.55
CA VAL A 117 -16.16 15.15 -3.47
C VAL A 117 -17.14 14.90 -2.34
N VAL A 118 -18.32 14.35 -2.63
CA VAL A 118 -19.35 14.03 -1.63
C VAL A 118 -19.12 12.65 -0.97
N GLN A 119 -18.52 11.69 -1.67
CA GLN A 119 -18.23 10.34 -1.17
C GLN A 119 -16.91 10.24 -0.40
N THR A 120 -15.88 10.99 -0.79
CA THR A 120 -14.57 10.97 -0.14
C THR A 120 -14.62 11.30 1.36
N PRO A 121 -15.35 12.34 1.84
CA PRO A 121 -15.43 12.63 3.27
C PRO A 121 -16.17 11.53 4.03
N ARG A 122 -17.28 11.01 3.49
CA ARG A 122 -18.04 9.92 4.14
C ARG A 122 -17.23 8.62 4.24
N SER A 123 -16.53 8.25 3.17
CA SER A 123 -15.67 7.06 3.17
C SER A 123 -14.51 7.18 4.16
N LEU A 124 -13.95 8.39 4.30
CA LEU A 124 -12.88 8.64 5.28
C LEU A 124 -13.43 8.63 6.71
N GLU A 125 -14.58 9.25 6.96
CA GLU A 125 -15.27 9.22 8.27
C GLU A 125 -15.67 7.80 8.67
N ASP A 126 -16.18 6.99 7.74
CA ASP A 126 -16.51 5.59 7.97
C ASP A 126 -15.24 4.77 8.26
N SER A 127 -14.16 5.00 7.50
CA SER A 127 -12.87 4.33 7.76
C SER A 127 -12.30 4.71 9.13
N VAL A 128 -12.38 5.99 9.52
CA VAL A 128 -11.95 6.46 10.83
C VAL A 128 -12.83 5.87 11.93
N ARG A 129 -14.15 5.81 11.73
CA ARG A 129 -15.09 5.21 12.68
C ARG A 129 -14.87 3.70 12.84
N THR A 130 -14.62 2.97 11.75
CA THR A 130 -14.26 1.54 11.79
C THR A 130 -12.92 1.33 12.50
N LYS A 131 -11.93 2.21 12.28
CA LYS A 131 -10.65 2.15 12.99
C LYS A 131 -10.78 2.48 14.47
N MET A 132 -11.57 3.49 14.83
CA MET A 132 -11.84 3.86 16.22
C MET A 132 -12.66 2.81 16.96
N SER A 133 -13.66 2.20 16.31
CA SER A 133 -14.41 1.07 16.90
C SER A 133 -13.55 -0.18 17.03
N ARG A 134 -12.63 -0.43 16.09
CA ARG A 134 -11.63 -1.51 16.22
C ARG A 134 -10.61 -1.26 17.32
N ALA A 135 -10.22 0.00 17.54
CA ALA A 135 -9.36 0.39 18.66
C ALA A 135 -10.12 0.30 20.01
N ALA A 136 -11.39 0.70 20.05
CA ALA A 136 -12.24 0.62 21.24
C ALA A 136 -12.69 -0.82 21.57
N ALA A 137 -12.71 -1.73 20.59
CA ALA A 137 -12.96 -3.16 20.79
C ALA A 137 -11.69 -3.95 21.16
N THR A 138 -10.59 -3.28 21.51
CA THR A 138 -9.46 -3.93 22.17
C THR A 138 -9.69 -3.85 23.69
N PRO A 139 -10.17 -4.90 24.36
CA PRO A 139 -10.16 -4.92 25.81
C PRO A 139 -8.74 -5.20 26.26
N GLU A 140 -8.18 -4.26 27.00
CA GLU A 140 -7.18 -4.57 28.00
C GLU A 140 -7.87 -5.40 29.08
N ALA A 141 -7.71 -6.73 29.04
CA ALA A 141 -7.95 -7.63 30.16
C ALA A 141 -7.30 -9.00 29.87
N THR A 142 -6.32 -9.35 30.71
CA THR A 142 -6.07 -10.69 31.29
C THR A 142 -6.36 -11.95 30.45
N SER A 143 -5.32 -12.80 30.37
CA SER A 143 -5.35 -14.23 30.04
C SER A 143 -6.67 -14.95 30.37
N PRO A 144 -7.11 -15.88 29.51
CA PRO A 144 -7.14 -17.26 29.98
C PRO A 144 -6.66 -18.32 28.97
N GLU A 145 -6.38 -19.46 29.58
CA GLU A 145 -6.01 -20.78 29.10
C GLU A 145 -7.11 -21.48 28.27
N ALA A 146 -6.68 -22.36 27.36
CA ALA A 146 -7.39 -23.48 26.68
C ALA A 146 -8.72 -23.21 25.93
N GLU A 147 -8.79 -23.54 24.64
CA GLU A 147 -9.29 -24.84 24.12
C GLU A 147 -9.44 -24.77 22.59
N ALA A 148 -9.21 -25.92 21.95
CA ALA A 148 -9.16 -26.10 20.50
C ALA A 148 -10.55 -26.00 19.84
N THR A 149 -10.63 -25.43 18.63
CA THR A 149 -11.32 -26.08 17.52
C THR A 149 -10.88 -25.51 16.16
N SER A 150 -10.47 -26.44 15.29
CA SER A 150 -10.06 -26.23 13.90
C SER A 150 -11.16 -25.59 13.04
N PRO A 151 -10.77 -25.05 11.88
CA PRO A 151 -11.41 -25.53 10.65
C PRO A 151 -10.37 -26.05 9.64
N SER A 152 -10.48 -27.34 9.32
CA SER A 152 -9.83 -28.01 8.19
C SER A 152 -10.71 -27.84 6.93
N PRO A 153 -10.14 -27.84 5.70
CA PRO A 153 -10.80 -27.33 4.50
C PRO A 153 -11.44 -28.40 3.60
N SER A 154 -12.19 -27.89 2.61
CA SER A 154 -12.47 -28.45 1.26
C SER A 154 -13.82 -29.17 1.03
N PRO A 155 -14.65 -28.69 0.09
CA PRO A 155 -15.77 -29.45 -0.48
C PRO A 155 -15.32 -30.26 -1.72
N THR A 156 -15.76 -31.53 -1.79
CA THR A 156 -15.65 -32.43 -2.95
C THR A 156 -16.92 -32.30 -3.82
N PRO A 157 -16.83 -32.29 -5.16
CA PRO A 157 -17.99 -32.25 -6.04
C PRO A 157 -18.51 -33.65 -6.42
N GLU A 158 -19.83 -33.81 -6.50
CA GLU A 158 -20.52 -34.76 -7.39
C GLU A 158 -21.32 -33.96 -8.44
#